data_AF-A0AA42L5S7-F1
#
_entry.id   AF-A0AA42L5S7-F1
#
_cell.length_a   1.000
_cell.length_b   1.000
_cell.length_c   1.000
_cell.angle_alpha   90.00
_cell.angle_beta   90.00
_cell.angle_gamma   90.00
#
_symmetry.space_group_name_H-M   'P 1'
#
loop_
_entity.id
_entity.type
_entity.pdbx_description
1 polymer ?
#
loop_
_entity_poly.entity_id
_entity_poly.type
_entity_poly.pdbx_seq_one_letter_code
_entity_poly.pdbx_strand_id
1 'polypeptide(L)'
;MTRFVSFGSPEHKRMQRDQRIHVMPASPGTVAVHLVFAARGYVVNHGTLTKSMGEARKLAHKLMEQWDAANSSPLQRHATLRPITAQQAGAASNDGAFDAAQFQADYELIVQTCYDAICHCPDADVRMQAAHLLQSVGYIPPRSLQ
;
A
#
# COMPACT_ATOMS: atom_id res chain seq x y z
N MET A 1 -14.10 -9.29 25.45
CA MET A 1 -15.38 -8.67 25.03
C MET A 1 -15.30 -8.38 23.54
N THR A 2 -15.96 -9.16 22.70
CA THR A 2 -15.98 -8.97 21.24
C THR A 2 -17.11 -8.00 20.92
N ARG A 3 -16.79 -6.74 20.63
CA ARG A 3 -17.79 -5.71 20.30
C ARG A 3 -18.31 -5.98 18.89
N PHE A 4 -19.59 -6.29 18.76
CA PHE A 4 -20.23 -6.50 17.47
C PHE A 4 -20.37 -5.15 16.76
N VAL A 5 -19.83 -5.05 15.54
CA VAL A 5 -19.91 -3.83 14.72
C VAL A 5 -20.89 -4.10 13.58
N SER A 6 -22.03 -3.40 13.56
CA SER A 6 -23.07 -3.61 12.55
C SER A 6 -22.56 -3.32 11.14
N PHE A 7 -22.95 -4.18 10.19
CA PHE A 7 -22.69 -3.99 8.76
C PHE A 7 -23.27 -2.65 8.29
N GLY A 8 -22.45 -1.86 7.58
CA GLY A 8 -22.83 -0.53 7.08
C GLY A 8 -22.64 0.63 8.06
N SER A 9 -22.32 0.38 9.34
CA SER A 9 -22.03 1.45 10.31
C SER A 9 -20.78 2.26 9.93
N PRO A 10 -20.66 3.53 10.37
CA PRO A 10 -19.44 4.33 10.19
C PRO A 10 -18.19 3.63 10.76
N GLU A 11 -18.36 2.93 11.88
CA GLU A 11 -17.31 2.14 12.54
C GLU A 11 -16.88 0.95 11.67
N HIS A 12 -17.81 0.24 11.04
CA HIS A 12 -17.51 -0.82 10.05
C HIS A 12 -16.78 -0.27 8.81
N LYS A 13 -17.24 0.85 8.27
CA LYS A 13 -16.59 1.52 7.12
C LYS A 13 -15.19 2.02 7.46
N ARG A 14 -14.94 2.41 8.71
CA ARG A 14 -13.61 2.80 9.19
C ARG A 14 -12.70 1.58 9.31
N MET A 15 -13.18 0.48 9.89
CA MET A 15 -12.43 -0.77 9.98
C MET A 15 -12.04 -1.32 8.59
N GLN A 16 -12.96 -1.31 7.62
CA GLN A 16 -12.65 -1.71 6.25
C GLN A 16 -11.58 -0.82 5.60
N ARG A 17 -11.63 0.50 5.85
CA ARG A 17 -10.59 1.43 5.37
C ARG A 17 -9.24 1.17 6.05
N ASP A 18 -9.22 0.86 7.35
CA ASP A 18 -7.99 0.48 8.05
C ASP A 18 -7.37 -0.80 7.47
N GLN A 19 -8.18 -1.80 7.10
CA GLN A 19 -7.71 -3.02 6.42
C GLN A 19 -7.12 -2.75 5.03
N ARG A 20 -7.47 -1.61 4.40
CA ARG A 20 -6.93 -1.18 3.10
C ARG A 20 -5.60 -0.43 3.24
N ILE A 21 -5.13 -0.14 4.45
CA ILE A 21 -3.86 0.52 4.71
C ILE A 21 -2.78 -0.53 5.02
N HIS A 22 -1.84 -0.68 4.11
CA HIS A 22 -0.68 -1.55 4.26
C HIS A 22 0.48 -0.75 4.85
N VAL A 23 1.06 -1.23 5.95
CA VAL A 23 2.19 -0.58 6.60
C VAL A 23 3.44 -1.43 6.40
N MET A 24 4.44 -0.86 5.73
CA MET A 24 5.74 -1.52 5.56
C MET A 24 6.53 -1.51 6.88
N PRO A 25 7.40 -2.50 7.12
CA PRO A 25 8.23 -2.55 8.32
C PRO A 25 9.11 -1.30 8.42
N ALA A 26 9.22 -0.76 9.63
CA ALA A 26 10.09 0.37 9.90
C ALA A 26 11.55 -0.09 10.04
N SER A 27 12.47 0.67 9.45
CA SER A 27 13.90 0.51 9.68
C SER A 27 14.37 1.40 10.84
N PRO A 28 15.47 1.07 11.54
CA PRO A 28 16.05 1.97 12.53
C PRO A 28 16.30 3.37 11.95
N GLY A 29 15.95 4.43 12.69
CA GLY A 29 16.14 5.82 12.25
C GLY A 29 15.04 6.39 11.33
N THR A 30 13.96 5.64 11.06
CA THR A 30 12.80 6.21 10.36
C THR A 30 12.06 7.23 11.25
N VAL A 31 11.76 8.39 10.69
CA VAL A 31 11.01 9.46 11.39
C VAL A 31 9.87 10.03 10.55
N ALA A 32 9.85 9.73 9.26
CA ALA A 32 8.86 10.18 8.29
C ALA A 32 8.18 8.97 7.64
N VAL A 33 7.09 9.23 6.92
CA VAL A 33 6.31 8.21 6.23
C VAL A 33 6.04 8.68 4.81
N HIS A 34 6.40 7.84 3.84
CA HIS A 34 5.98 7.98 2.47
C HIS A 34 4.67 7.20 2.26
N LEU A 35 3.58 7.93 2.07
CA LEU A 35 2.26 7.39 1.74
C LEU A 35 2.12 7.32 0.23
N VAL A 36 1.76 6.14 -0.28
CA VAL A 36 1.41 5.94 -1.69
C VAL A 36 -0.07 5.59 -1.80
N PHE A 37 -0.83 6.36 -2.59
CA PHE A 37 -2.25 6.13 -2.86
C PHE A 37 -2.61 6.54 -4.28
N ALA A 38 -3.28 5.66 -5.03
CA ALA A 38 -3.73 5.92 -6.41
C ALA A 38 -2.64 6.55 -7.32
N ALA A 39 -1.43 5.98 -7.26
CA ALA A 39 -0.26 6.46 -7.99
C ALA A 39 0.20 7.89 -7.61
N ARG A 40 -0.11 8.35 -6.39
CA ARG A 40 0.39 9.60 -5.82
C ARG A 40 1.19 9.30 -4.56
N GLY A 41 2.37 9.89 -4.47
CA GLY A 41 3.24 9.84 -3.30
C GLY A 41 3.07 11.08 -2.43
N TYR A 42 3.05 10.90 -1.11
CA TYR A 42 2.95 11.96 -0.12
C TYR A 42 3.97 11.73 0.98
N VAL A 43 4.73 12.75 1.37
CA VAL A 43 5.71 12.65 2.45
C VAL A 43 5.16 13.32 3.69
N VAL A 44 5.05 12.54 4.77
CA VAL A 44 4.56 12.99 6.07
C VAL A 44 5.70 12.92 7.07
N ASN A 45 6.18 14.08 7.54
CA ASN A 45 7.26 14.17 8.52
C ASN A 45 6.89 15.11 9.67
N HIS A 46 6.71 14.55 10.86
CA HIS A 46 6.43 15.28 12.09
C HIS A 46 7.49 15.04 13.17
N GLY A 47 8.74 14.80 12.75
CA GLY A 47 9.91 14.67 13.62
C GLY A 47 10.03 13.36 14.40
N THR A 48 8.95 12.58 14.50
CA THR A 48 8.94 11.25 15.11
C THR A 48 8.07 10.30 14.29
N LEU A 49 8.47 9.02 14.20
CA LEU A 49 7.72 8.03 13.44
C LEU A 49 6.28 7.90 13.91
N THR A 50 6.03 7.90 15.22
CA THR A 50 4.68 7.76 15.80
C THR A 50 3.75 8.89 15.34
N LYS A 51 4.22 10.14 15.37
CA LYS A 51 3.43 11.29 14.88
C LYS A 51 3.25 11.23 13.37
N SER A 52 4.31 10.93 12.63
CA SER A 52 4.27 10.81 11.17
C SER A 52 3.32 9.70 10.70
N MET A 53 3.30 8.55 11.36
CA MET A 53 2.36 7.46 11.10
C MET A 53 0.91 7.83 11.42
N GLY A 54 0.69 8.54 12.53
CA GLY A 54 -0.65 9.02 12.90
C GLY A 54 -1.23 9.95 11.85
N GLU A 55 -0.44 10.93 11.40
CA GLU A 55 -0.86 11.87 10.36
C GLU A 55 -0.97 11.22 8.99
N ALA A 56 -0.07 10.29 8.63
CA ALA A 56 -0.13 9.57 7.37
C ALA A 56 -1.38 8.68 7.27
N ARG A 57 -1.82 8.06 8.38
CA ARG A 57 -3.09 7.31 8.43
C ARG A 57 -4.31 8.22 8.25
N LYS A 58 -4.33 9.39 8.91
CA LYS A 58 -5.41 10.38 8.70
C LYS A 58 -5.48 10.83 7.25
N LEU A 59 -4.33 11.09 6.63
CA LEU A 59 -4.24 11.45 5.22
C LEU A 59 -4.74 10.31 4.32
N ALA A 60 -4.33 9.08 4.56
CA ALA A 60 -4.78 7.90 3.82
C ALA A 60 -6.31 7.74 3.87
N HIS A 61 -6.92 7.86 5.06
CA HIS A 61 -8.37 7.81 5.20
C HIS A 61 -9.09 8.90 4.40
N LYS A 62 -8.56 10.13 4.44
CA LYS A 62 -9.13 11.27 3.70
C LYS A 62 -9.07 11.01 2.20
N LEU A 63 -7.94 10.52 1.69
CA LEU A 63 -7.78 10.21 0.26
C LEU A 63 -8.69 9.06 -0.19
N MET A 64 -8.84 8.02 0.63
CA MET A 64 -9.78 6.93 0.36
C MET A 64 -11.22 7.44 0.32
N GLU A 65 -11.62 8.29 1.26
CA GLU A 65 -12.97 8.86 1.28
C GLU A 65 -13.25 9.73 0.05
N GLN A 66 -12.28 10.56 -0.35
CA GLN A 66 -12.38 11.35 -1.58
C GLN A 66 -12.48 10.45 -2.82
N TRP A 67 -11.70 9.37 -2.88
CA TRP A 67 -11.74 8.42 -3.98
C TRP A 67 -13.08 7.67 -4.04
N ASP A 68 -13.54 7.14 -2.91
CA ASP A 68 -14.78 6.38 -2.81
C ASP A 68 -16.01 7.28 -3.11
N ALA A 69 -15.94 8.57 -2.77
CA ALA A 69 -16.96 9.55 -3.15
C ALA A 69 -16.94 9.91 -4.65
N ALA A 70 -15.75 9.98 -5.26
CA ALA A 70 -15.58 10.35 -6.65
C ALA A 70 -15.72 9.16 -7.63
N ASN A 71 -15.57 7.92 -7.17
CA ASN A 71 -15.53 6.73 -8.00
C ASN A 71 -16.49 5.67 -7.48
N SER A 72 -17.48 5.30 -8.30
CA SER A 72 -18.39 4.18 -8.02
C SER A 72 -17.80 2.80 -8.40
N SER A 73 -16.48 2.74 -8.58
CA SER A 73 -15.80 1.52 -9.05
C SER A 73 -15.86 0.41 -7.99
N PRO A 74 -16.07 -0.86 -8.38
CA PRO A 74 -15.96 -1.99 -7.46
C PRO A 74 -14.51 -2.20 -6.97
N LEU A 75 -13.51 -1.61 -7.63
CA LEU A 75 -12.10 -1.72 -7.27
C LEU A 75 -11.76 -0.78 -6.10
N GLN A 76 -11.68 -1.35 -4.90
CA GLN A 76 -11.23 -0.64 -3.71
C GLN A 76 -9.72 -0.40 -3.78
N ARG A 77 -9.30 0.87 -3.71
CA ARG A 77 -7.88 1.23 -3.70
C ARG A 77 -7.27 1.06 -2.32
N HIS A 78 -6.03 0.59 -2.28
CA HIS A 78 -5.22 0.45 -1.06
C HIS A 78 -4.25 1.63 -0.92
N ALA A 79 -3.89 1.95 0.32
CA ALA A 79 -2.82 2.89 0.63
C ALA A 79 -1.64 2.13 1.22
N THR A 80 -0.43 2.50 0.82
CA THR A 80 0.80 1.94 1.40
C THR A 80 1.53 3.02 2.20
N LEU A 81 1.79 2.75 3.47
CA LEU A 81 2.59 3.59 4.36
C LEU A 81 3.98 2.98 4.48
N ARG A 82 4.98 3.68 3.95
CA ARG A 82 6.39 3.28 4.03
C ARG A 82 7.14 4.21 5.00
N PRO A 83 7.52 3.74 6.20
CA PRO A 83 8.43 4.47 7.06
C PRO A 83 9.75 4.76 6.33
N ILE A 84 10.22 5.99 6.41
CA ILE A 84 11.45 6.47 5.77
C ILE A 84 12.27 7.35 6.73
N THR A 85 13.56 7.47 6.47
CA THR A 85 14.47 8.31 7.26
C THR A 85 14.27 9.79 6.95
N ALA A 86 14.78 10.68 7.81
CA ALA A 86 14.74 12.12 7.58
C ALA A 86 15.46 12.51 6.27
N GLN A 87 16.56 11.84 5.96
CA GLN A 87 17.32 12.05 4.73
C GLN A 87 16.52 11.66 3.49
N GLN A 88 15.83 10.51 3.52
CA GLN A 88 14.94 10.09 2.44
C GLN A 88 13.75 11.05 2.27
N ALA A 89 13.21 11.59 3.38
CA ALA A 89 12.14 12.58 3.33
C ALA A 89 12.62 13.91 2.72
N GLY A 90 13.86 14.33 2.99
CA GLY A 90 14.45 15.52 2.37
C GLY A 90 14.70 15.38 0.87
N ALA A 91 14.91 14.15 0.39
CA ALA A 91 15.05 13.84 -1.04
C ALA A 91 13.71 13.63 -1.75
N ALA A 92 12.63 13.41 -1.01
CA ALA A 92 11.30 13.14 -1.56
C ALA A 92 10.49 14.44 -1.63
N SER A 93 10.14 14.87 -2.84
CA SER A 93 9.31 16.08 -3.04
C SER A 93 7.83 15.77 -2.85
N ASN A 94 7.08 16.74 -2.30
CA ASN A 94 5.61 16.70 -2.21
C ASN A 94 4.90 17.03 -3.54
N ASP A 95 5.64 17.23 -4.64
CA ASP A 95 5.10 17.58 -5.97
C ASP A 95 4.86 16.40 -6.92
N GLY A 96 4.73 15.18 -6.41
CA GLY A 96 3.88 14.17 -7.06
C GLY A 96 4.17 13.84 -8.53
N ALA A 97 5.43 13.80 -8.96
CA ALA A 97 5.81 12.94 -10.09
C ALA A 97 6.18 11.57 -9.53
N PHE A 98 5.18 10.89 -8.95
CA PHE A 98 5.21 9.45 -9.00
C PHE A 98 4.96 9.13 -10.47
N ASP A 99 6.00 8.66 -11.16
CA ASP A 99 5.83 8.20 -12.53
C ASP A 99 4.93 6.96 -12.45
N ALA A 100 3.63 7.20 -12.59
CA ALA A 100 2.61 6.17 -12.53
C ALA A 100 2.83 5.15 -13.63
N ALA A 101 3.40 5.56 -14.77
CA ALA A 101 3.77 4.66 -15.85
C ALA A 101 4.96 3.80 -15.44
N GLN A 102 6.01 4.37 -14.84
CA GLN A 102 7.15 3.61 -14.33
C GLN A 102 6.75 2.68 -13.19
N PHE A 103 5.95 3.13 -12.22
CA PHE A 103 5.49 2.27 -11.13
C PHE A 103 4.55 1.17 -11.62
N GLN A 104 3.66 1.47 -12.57
CA GLN A 104 2.80 0.46 -13.17
C GLN A 104 3.64 -0.55 -13.97
N ALA A 105 4.65 -0.08 -14.72
CA ALA A 105 5.60 -0.92 -15.43
C ALA A 105 6.44 -1.78 -14.47
N ASP A 106 6.92 -1.20 -13.37
CA ASP A 106 7.65 -1.91 -12.32
C ASP A 106 6.75 -2.92 -11.61
N TYR A 107 5.49 -2.58 -11.35
CA TYR A 107 4.51 -3.48 -10.76
C TYR A 107 4.18 -4.65 -11.69
N GLU A 108 3.92 -4.38 -12.97
CA GLU A 108 3.69 -5.40 -13.99
C GLU A 108 4.93 -6.29 -14.18
N LEU A 109 6.12 -5.69 -14.19
CA LEU A 109 7.38 -6.41 -14.26
C LEU A 109 7.58 -7.31 -13.03
N ILE A 110 7.33 -6.81 -11.82
CA ILE A 110 7.43 -7.59 -10.57
C ILE A 110 6.42 -8.74 -10.60
N VAL A 111 5.17 -8.47 -10.99
CA VAL A 111 4.13 -9.51 -11.08
C VAL A 111 4.52 -10.58 -12.10
N GLN A 112 4.91 -10.17 -13.31
CA GLN A 112 5.31 -11.08 -14.38
C GLN A 112 6.53 -11.90 -13.97
N THR A 113 7.55 -11.26 -13.41
CA THR A 113 8.78 -11.94 -12.97
C THR A 113 8.48 -12.95 -11.85
N CYS A 114 7.60 -12.61 -10.91
CA CYS A 114 7.18 -13.54 -9.86
C CYS A 114 6.37 -14.71 -10.43
N TYR A 115 5.50 -14.44 -11.41
CA TYR A 115 4.69 -15.47 -12.06
C TYR A 115 5.58 -16.45 -12.85
N ASP A 116 6.50 -15.94 -13.67
CA ASP A 116 7.49 -16.73 -14.40
C ASP A 116 8.36 -17.55 -13.44
N ALA A 117 8.80 -16.95 -12.33
CA ALA A 117 9.57 -17.65 -11.30
C ALA A 117 8.77 -18.79 -10.67
N ILE A 118 7.48 -18.60 -10.37
CA ILE A 118 6.61 -19.66 -9.83
C ILE A 118 6.43 -20.80 -10.84
N CYS A 119 6.23 -20.48 -12.11
CA CYS A 119 5.96 -21.48 -13.16
C CYS A 119 7.20 -22.25 -13.62
N HIS A 120 8.37 -21.59 -13.68
CA HIS A 120 9.53 -22.11 -14.41
C HIS A 120 10.80 -22.27 -13.56
N CYS A 121 10.86 -21.71 -12.35
CA CYS A 121 12.05 -21.87 -11.51
C CYS A 121 12.09 -23.28 -10.92
N PRO A 122 13.19 -24.04 -11.09
CA PRO A 122 13.33 -25.39 -10.52
C PRO A 122 13.47 -25.36 -8.99
N ASP A 123 13.94 -24.25 -8.41
CA ASP A 123 14.14 -24.06 -6.98
C ASP A 123 12.81 -23.79 -6.24
N ALA A 124 12.48 -24.64 -5.27
CA ALA A 124 11.25 -24.54 -4.48
C ALA A 124 11.22 -23.30 -3.58
N ASP A 125 12.37 -22.87 -3.06
CA ASP A 125 12.43 -21.73 -2.16
C ASP A 125 12.20 -20.43 -2.93
N VAL A 126 12.71 -20.34 -4.16
CA VAL A 126 12.49 -19.19 -5.05
C VAL A 126 11.01 -19.09 -5.44
N ARG A 127 10.34 -20.20 -5.75
CA ARG A 127 8.89 -20.22 -6.04
C ARG A 127 8.07 -19.72 -4.85
N MET A 128 8.42 -20.15 -3.64
CA MET A 128 7.72 -19.76 -2.42
C MET A 128 7.96 -18.29 -2.08
N GLN A 129 9.17 -17.79 -2.25
CA GLN A 129 9.49 -16.36 -2.08
C GLN A 129 8.73 -15.49 -3.09
N ALA A 130 8.66 -15.90 -4.36
CA ALA A 130 7.89 -15.19 -5.39
C ALA A 130 6.38 -15.18 -5.07
N ALA A 131 5.82 -16.29 -4.57
CA ALA A 131 4.42 -16.35 -4.14
C ALA A 131 4.14 -15.43 -2.94
N HIS A 132 5.04 -15.40 -1.95
CA HIS A 132 4.94 -14.48 -0.82
C HIS A 132 5.05 -13.01 -1.26
N LEU A 133 5.92 -12.72 -2.22
CA LEU A 133 6.06 -11.36 -2.76
C LEU A 133 4.75 -10.93 -3.45
N LEU A 134 4.15 -11.77 -4.30
CA LEU A 134 2.83 -11.51 -4.91
C LEU A 134 1.72 -11.28 -3.88
N GLN A 135 1.69 -12.08 -2.80
CA GLN A 135 0.74 -11.89 -1.70
C GLN A 135 0.96 -10.55 -0.98
N SER A 136 2.23 -10.17 -0.74
CA SER A 136 2.58 -8.93 -0.04
C SER A 136 2.26 -7.66 -0.84
N VAL A 137 2.29 -7.72 -2.18
CA VAL A 137 1.90 -6.62 -3.06
C VAL A 137 0.39 -6.60 -3.37
N GLY A 138 -0.39 -7.50 -2.78
CA GLY A 138 -1.85 -7.56 -2.90
C GLY A 138 -2.35 -8.02 -4.26
N TYR A 139 -1.54 -8.76 -5.02
CA TYR A 139 -1.96 -9.32 -6.30
C TYR A 139 -3.01 -10.41 -6.06
N ILE A 140 -4.24 -10.17 -6.49
CA ILE A 140 -5.31 -11.18 -6.56
C ILE A 140 -5.34 -11.66 -8.01
N PRO A 141 -4.99 -12.92 -8.32
CA PRO A 141 -5.07 -13.41 -9.68
C PRO A 141 -6.50 -13.27 -10.21
N PRO A 142 -6.70 -12.79 -11.45
CA PRO A 142 -8.02 -12.72 -12.05
C PRO A 142 -8.63 -14.12 -12.12
N ARG A 143 -9.88 -14.25 -11.67
CA ARG A 143 -10.68 -15.50 -11.65
C ARG A 143 -10.88 -16.17 -13.02
N SER A 144 -10.40 -15.58 -14.10
CA SER A 144 -10.59 -16.07 -15.47
C SER A 144 -9.54 -17.09 -15.94
N LEU A 145 -8.72 -17.64 -15.03
CA LEU A 145 -7.78 -18.73 -15.30
C LEU A 145 -8.10 -19.97 -14.45
N GLN A 146 -9.38 -20.28 -14.30
CA GLN A 146 -9.89 -21.62 -13.93
C GLN A 146 -10.65 -22.21 -15.11
#